data_AF-A0A843TUV2-F1
#
_entry.id   AF-A0A843TUV2-F1
#
_cell.length_a   1.000
_cell.length_b   1.000
_cell.length_c   1.000
_cell.angle_alpha   90.00
_cell.angle_beta   90.00
_cell.angle_gamma   90.00
#
_symmetry.space_group_name_H-M   'P 1'
#
loop_
_entity.id
_entity.type
_entity.pdbx_description
1 polymer ?
#
loop_
_entity_poly.entity_id
_entity_poly.type
_entity_poly.pdbx_seq_one_letter_code
_entity_poly.pdbx_strand_id
1 'polypeptide(L)'
;MDHYFEWFGMSKARKVRFAKMKLLGQGKAYWTNVENQFRHQRQEPIEAWEEMKAKLREKYLPPTFRSRLIQGSLHRQFAPN
;
A
#
# COMPACT_ATOMS: atom_id res chain seq x y z
N MET A 1 3.78 3.88 9.80
CA MET A 1 5.08 4.15 9.14
C MET A 1 5.14 5.56 8.55
N ASP A 2 4.01 6.18 8.21
CA ASP A 2 3.98 7.48 7.54
C ASP A 2 4.67 8.61 8.35
N HIS A 3 4.33 8.77 9.63
CA HIS A 3 4.99 9.75 10.51
C HIS A 3 6.50 9.54 10.67
N TYR A 4 6.97 8.28 10.66
CA TYR A 4 8.41 7.99 10.72
C TYR A 4 9.13 8.42 9.44
N PHE A 5 8.52 8.19 8.29
CA PHE A 5 9.07 8.59 7.00
C PHE A 5 9.06 10.11 6.78
N GLU A 6 8.05 10.78 7.33
CA GLU A 6 7.94 12.24 7.33
C GLU A 6 9.01 12.87 8.22
N TRP A 7 9.14 12.42 9.47
CA TRP A 7 10.17 12.91 10.39
C TRP A 7 11.60 12.69 9.87
N PHE A 8 11.86 11.57 9.19
CA PHE A 8 13.19 11.26 8.63
C PHE A 8 13.44 11.91 7.25
N GLY A 9 12.45 12.54 6.61
CA GLY A 9 12.60 13.14 5.28
C GLY A 9 12.96 12.13 4.17
N MET A 10 12.43 10.91 4.27
CA MET A 10 12.88 9.80 3.43
C MET A 10 12.37 9.89 1.99
N SER A 11 13.22 9.65 0.98
CA SER A 11 12.79 9.63 -0.45
C SER A 11 11.82 8.47 -0.74
N LYS A 12 10.97 8.61 -1.77
CA LYS A 12 9.92 7.63 -2.11
C LYS A 12 10.47 6.20 -2.24
N ALA A 13 11.50 5.99 -3.05
CA ALA A 13 12.15 4.70 -3.24
C ALA A 13 12.74 4.14 -1.93
N ARG A 14 13.30 5.00 -1.07
CA ARG A 14 13.87 4.58 0.21
C ARG A 14 12.78 4.15 1.20
N LYS A 15 11.59 4.77 1.18
CA LYS A 15 10.43 4.33 1.97
C LYS A 15 10.01 2.91 1.58
N VAL A 16 9.93 2.60 0.28
CA VAL A 16 9.58 1.25 -0.21
C VAL A 16 10.62 0.24 0.21
N ARG A 17 11.92 0.53 0.00
CA ARG A 17 13.01 -0.38 0.40
C ARG A 17 13.00 -0.66 1.90
N PHE A 18 12.75 0.36 2.72
CA PHE A 18 12.63 0.21 4.16
C PHE A 18 11.41 -0.63 4.57
N ALA A 19 10.25 -0.33 3.99
CA ALA A 19 9.03 -1.09 4.28
C ALA A 19 9.16 -2.55 3.89
N LYS A 20 9.75 -2.85 2.73
CA LYS A 20 10.09 -4.21 2.29
C LYS A 20 10.92 -4.95 3.32
N MET A 21 11.94 -4.30 3.87
CA MET A 21 12.82 -4.88 4.89
C MET A 21 12.06 -5.21 6.20
N LYS A 22 10.98 -4.49 6.50
CA LYS A 22 10.15 -4.71 7.68
C LYS A 22 9.06 -5.77 7.48
N LEU A 23 8.80 -6.23 6.26
CA LEU A 23 7.86 -7.31 6.01
C LEU A 23 8.43 -8.65 6.50
N LEU A 24 7.60 -9.40 7.23
CA LEU A 24 7.94 -10.71 7.78
C LEU A 24 6.91 -11.76 7.35
N GLY A 25 7.31 -13.03 7.40
CA GLY A 25 6.45 -14.17 7.11
C GLY A 25 5.68 -14.06 5.79
N GLN A 26 4.36 -14.21 5.87
CA GLN A 26 3.45 -14.16 4.72
C GLN A 26 3.50 -12.83 3.96
N GLY A 27 3.71 -11.71 4.66
CA GLY A 27 3.80 -10.39 4.03
C GLY A 27 5.02 -10.28 3.12
N LYS A 28 6.17 -10.84 3.55
CA LYS A 28 7.39 -10.89 2.74
C LYS A 28 7.21 -11.79 1.52
N ALA A 29 6.64 -12.98 1.71
CA ALA A 29 6.38 -13.93 0.62
C ALA A 29 5.44 -13.32 -0.44
N TYR A 30 4.37 -12.67 -0.01
CA TYR A 30 3.46 -11.97 -0.92
C TYR A 30 4.17 -10.86 -1.70
N TRP A 31 4.97 -10.03 -1.04
CA TRP A 31 5.67 -8.94 -1.73
C TRP A 31 6.67 -9.44 -2.77
N THR A 32 7.42 -10.51 -2.47
CA THR A 32 8.28 -11.17 -3.47
C THR A 32 7.48 -11.64 -4.69
N ASN A 33 6.27 -12.18 -4.49
CA ASN A 33 5.41 -12.59 -5.60
C ASN A 33 4.95 -11.40 -6.46
N VAL A 34 4.60 -10.26 -5.83
CA VAL A 34 4.26 -9.03 -6.55
C VAL A 34 5.44 -8.55 -7.40
N GLU A 35 6.65 -8.51 -6.84
CA GLU A 35 7.86 -8.10 -7.59
C GLU A 35 8.14 -9.03 -8.78
N ASN A 36 7.99 -10.34 -8.59
CA ASN A 36 8.15 -11.31 -9.66
C ASN A 36 7.10 -11.12 -10.76
N GLN A 37 5.84 -10.91 -10.38
CA GLN A 37 4.76 -10.63 -11.33
C GLN A 37 5.05 -9.39 -12.18
N PHE A 38 5.48 -8.29 -11.55
CA PHE A 38 5.84 -7.06 -12.25
C PHE A 38 7.00 -7.29 -13.22
N ARG A 39 8.03 -8.03 -12.80
CA ARG A 39 9.16 -8.40 -13.67
C ARG A 39 8.69 -9.23 -14.88
N HIS A 40 7.82 -10.22 -14.66
CA HIS A 40 7.27 -11.04 -15.74
C HIS A 40 6.42 -10.24 -16.72
N GLN A 41 5.67 -9.26 -16.21
CA GLN A 41 4.83 -8.37 -17.03
C GLN A 41 5.60 -7.19 -17.63
N ARG A 42 6.92 -7.09 -17.39
CA ARG A 42 7.77 -5.94 -17.76
C ARG A 42 7.21 -4.59 -17.29
N GLN A 43 6.55 -4.60 -16.13
CA GLN A 43 6.05 -3.40 -15.47
C GLN A 43 7.15 -2.73 -14.63
N GLU A 44 7.06 -1.42 -14.49
CA GLU A 44 7.96 -0.67 -13.61
C GLU A 44 7.77 -1.07 -12.15
N PRO A 45 8.86 -1.28 -11.40
CA PRO A 45 8.78 -1.65 -9.99
C PRO A 45 8.05 -0.57 -9.19
N ILE A 46 7.36 -0.98 -8.13
CA ILE A 46 6.66 -0.04 -7.25
C ILE A 46 7.68 0.79 -6.47
N GLU A 47 7.78 2.08 -6.78
CA GLU A 47 8.70 3.01 -6.11
C GLU A 47 7.99 3.94 -5.11
N ALA A 48 6.65 3.97 -5.12
CA ALA A 48 5.85 4.76 -4.21
C ALA A 48 5.34 3.92 -3.02
N TRP A 49 5.54 4.47 -1.81
CA TRP A 49 5.01 3.85 -0.59
C TRP A 49 3.49 3.72 -0.58
N GLU A 50 2.76 4.67 -1.19
CA GLU A 50 1.30 4.60 -1.29
C GLU A 50 0.82 3.42 -2.13
N GLU A 51 1.50 3.13 -3.24
CA GLU A 51 1.21 1.98 -4.10
C GLU A 51 1.51 0.65 -3.40
N MET A 52 2.62 0.59 -2.67
CA MET A 52 2.94 -0.55 -1.82
C MET A 52 1.85 -0.79 -0.77
N LYS A 53 1.37 0.28 -0.10
CA LYS A 53 0.23 0.19 0.82
C LYS A 53 -1.02 -0.31 0.11
N ALA A 54 -1.34 0.19 -1.07
CA ALA A 54 -2.52 -0.23 -1.83
C ALA A 54 -2.49 -1.73 -2.18
N LYS A 55 -1.33 -2.27 -2.58
CA LYS A 55 -1.15 -3.70 -2.88
C LYS A 55 -1.23 -4.58 -1.63
N LEU A 56 -0.60 -4.18 -0.54
CA LEU A 56 -0.74 -4.91 0.73
C LEU A 56 -2.19 -4.90 1.21
N ARG A 57 -2.87 -3.75 1.10
CA ARG A 57 -4.29 -3.61 1.42
C ARG A 57 -5.18 -4.49 0.54
N GLU A 58 -4.88 -4.62 -0.74
CA GLU A 58 -5.61 -5.52 -1.67
C GLU A 58 -5.55 -6.99 -1.24
N LYS A 59 -4.41 -7.44 -0.73
CA LYS A 59 -4.22 -8.84 -0.30
C LYS A 59 -4.83 -9.14 1.07
N TYR A 60 -4.70 -8.20 2.01
CA TYR A 60 -5.01 -8.45 3.42
C TYR A 60 -6.30 -7.80 3.92
N LEU A 61 -6.87 -6.82 3.20
CA LEU A 61 -8.18 -6.29 3.52
C LEU A 61 -9.25 -6.98 2.67
N PRO A 62 -10.35 -7.44 3.28
CA PRO A 62 -11.50 -7.92 2.53
C PRO A 62 -12.02 -6.83 1.56
N PRO A 63 -12.57 -7.20 0.38
CA PRO A 63 -13.17 -6.26 -0.57
C PRO A 63 -14.21 -5.33 0.05
N THR A 64 -14.90 -5.79 1.10
CA THR A 64 -15.90 -5.03 1.87
C THR A 64 -15.32 -3.82 2.59
N PHE A 65 -14.00 -3.76 2.81
CA PHE A 65 -13.33 -2.60 3.40
C PHE A 65 -13.16 -1.46 2.40
N ARG A 66 -12.98 -1.76 1.09
CA ARG A 66 -12.98 -0.74 0.03
C ARG A 66 -14.36 -0.11 -0.10
N SER A 67 -15.43 -0.92 -0.08
CA SER A 67 -16.82 -0.42 -0.15
C SER A 67 -17.19 0.45 1.04
N ARG A 68 -16.75 0.11 2.25
CA ARG A 68 -17.04 0.90 3.47
C ARG A 68 -16.32 2.25 3.50
N LEU A 69 -15.13 2.36 2.91
CA LEU A 69 -14.40 3.62 2.78
C LEU A 69 -15.04 4.55 1.74
N ILE A 70 -15.51 4.01 0.62
CA ILE A 70 -16.27 4.75 -0.40
C ILE A 70 -17.62 5.20 0.18
N GLN A 71 -18.36 4.31 0.86
CA GLN A 71 -19.64 4.67 1.50
C GLN A 71 -19.47 5.69 2.62
N GLY A 72 -18.43 5.57 3.46
CA GLY A 72 -18.17 6.51 4.54
C GLY A 72 -17.71 7.90 4.08
N SER A 73 -17.07 8.00 2.91
CA SER A 73 -16.69 9.29 2.30
C SER A 73 -17.86 9.95 1.55
N LEU A 74 -18.73 9.16 0.93
CA LEU A 74 -19.99 9.66 0.34
C LEU A 74 -20.96 10.16 1.42
N HIS A 75 -21.13 9.44 2.54
CA HIS A 75 -22.05 9.87 3.61
C HIS A 75 -21.68 11.23 4.22
N ARG A 76 -20.38 11.57 4.29
CA ARG A 76 -19.92 12.88 4.80
C ARG A 76 -20.21 14.05 3.84
N GLN A 77 -20.39 13.78 2.56
CA GLN A 77 -20.64 14.82 1.54
C GLN A 77 -22.13 15.09 1.31
N PHE A 78 -23.02 14.20 1.75
CA PHE A 78 -24.47 14.28 1.51
C PHE A 78 -25.32 14.30 2.79
N ALA A 79 -24.71 14.55 3.97
CA ALA A 79 -25.48 14.77 5.19
C ALA A 79 -26.08 16.20 5.18
N PRO A 80 -27.40 16.38 5.31
CA PRO A 80 -28.01 17.70 5.41
C PRO A 80 -27.68 18.33 6.77
N ASN A 81 -27.42 19.65 6.76
CA ASN A 81 -27.29 20.51 7.94
C ASN A 81 -28.58 20.59 8.75
#